data_AF-A0A5N1IXE7-F1
#
_entry.id   AF-A0A5N1IXE7-F1
#
_cell.length_a   1.000
_cell.length_b   1.000
_cell.length_c   1.000
_cell.angle_alpha   90.00
_cell.angle_beta   90.00
_cell.angle_gamma   90.00
#
_symmetry.space_group_name_H-M   'P 1'
#
loop_
_entity.id
_entity.type
_entity.pdbx_description
1 polymer ?
#
loop_
_entity_poly.entity_id
_entity_poly.type
_entity_poly.pdbx_seq_one_letter_code
_entity_poly.pdbx_strand_id
1 'polypeptide(L)'
;MKKKYKALIFIGVLLLIVYLIFPNSFPPRTPLKVARLVSGLKIPGDIRFKMLQDDWAFNGDGTTHVKAKLTDEQLNEILQQATDKNYKVLPVLEKYSEISIPEGIADMENGYYQLDIDKDDPRDYTLTIIDSDKKEMIVYIWFM
;
A
#
# COMPACT_ATOMS: atom_id res chain seq x y z
N MET A 1 19.37 41.72 -2.96
CA MET A 1 19.92 40.42 -3.43
C MET A 1 20.13 39.41 -2.31
N LYS A 2 20.90 39.69 -1.25
CA LYS A 2 21.20 38.73 -0.16
C LYS A 2 19.96 38.07 0.51
N LYS A 3 18.84 38.80 0.67
CA LYS A 3 17.58 38.25 1.21
C LYS A 3 16.93 37.19 0.28
N LYS A 4 17.03 37.36 -1.05
CA LYS A 4 16.49 36.40 -2.03
C LYS A 4 17.26 35.07 -2.02
N TYR A 5 18.59 35.13 -1.86
CA TYR A 5 19.42 33.93 -1.70
C TYR A 5 19.12 33.16 -0.41
N LYS A 6 18.91 33.87 0.72
CA LYS A 6 18.49 33.22 1.97
C LYS A 6 17.13 32.53 1.83
N ALA A 7 16.17 33.13 1.12
CA ALA A 7 14.88 32.51 0.86
C ALA A 7 15.01 31.25 -0.02
N LEU A 8 15.83 31.29 -1.08
CA LEU A 8 16.09 30.12 -1.94
C LEU A 8 16.76 28.97 -1.17
N ILE A 9 17.75 29.27 -0.33
CA ILE A 9 18.42 28.27 0.51
C ILE A 9 17.40 27.66 1.50
N PHE A 10 16.57 28.50 2.12
CA PHE A 10 15.54 28.02 3.05
C PHE A 10 14.54 27.07 2.36
N ILE A 11 14.06 27.43 1.17
CA ILE A 11 13.19 26.57 0.35
C ILE A 11 13.91 25.26 0.01
N GLY A 12 15.19 25.31 -0.38
CA GLY A 12 15.98 24.13 -0.68
C GLY A 12 16.12 23.18 0.52
N VAL A 13 16.40 23.73 1.70
CA VAL A 13 16.48 22.96 2.95
C VAL A 13 15.12 22.37 3.32
N LEU A 14 14.03 23.13 3.15
CA LEU A 14 12.68 22.65 3.41
C LEU A 14 12.34 21.44 2.52
N LEU A 15 12.61 21.55 1.21
CA LEU A 15 12.37 20.47 0.25
C LEU A 15 13.22 19.22 0.58
N LEU A 16 14.47 19.40 1.00
CA LEU A 16 15.34 18.30 1.42
C LEU A 16 14.78 17.57 2.65
N ILE A 17 14.31 18.33 3.66
CA ILE A 17 13.70 17.75 4.86
C ILE A 17 12.45 16.95 4.49
N VAL A 18 11.58 17.48 3.63
CA VAL A 18 10.38 16.77 3.17
C VAL A 18 10.76 15.47 2.44
N TYR A 19 11.78 15.50 1.58
CA TYR A 19 12.27 14.31 0.88
C TYR A 19 12.76 13.21 1.84
N LEU A 20 13.47 13.60 2.91
CA LEU A 20 13.99 12.65 3.89
C LEU A 20 12.89 12.05 4.78
N ILE A 21 11.82 12.81 5.07
CA ILE A 21 10.71 12.34 5.91
C ILE A 21 9.75 11.44 5.11
N PHE A 22 9.51 11.74 3.83
CA PHE A 22 8.52 11.03 3.00
C PHE A 22 9.12 10.36 1.76
N PRO A 23 10.14 9.49 1.91
CA PRO A 23 10.88 8.94 0.77
C PRO A 23 10.03 8.05 -0.14
N ASN A 24 8.96 7.44 0.39
CA ASN A 24 8.07 6.58 -0.39
C ASN A 24 7.09 7.38 -1.25
N SER A 25 6.83 8.65 -0.93
CA SER A 25 5.86 9.50 -1.63
C SER A 25 6.43 10.15 -2.91
N PHE A 26 7.75 10.06 -3.12
CA PHE A 26 8.42 10.62 -4.31
C PHE A 26 8.69 9.55 -5.37
N PRO A 27 8.73 9.91 -6.66
CA PRO A 27 9.07 9.00 -7.75
C PRO A 27 10.50 8.44 -7.61
N PRO A 28 10.81 7.28 -8.22
CA PRO A 28 9.90 6.43 -9.01
C PRO A 28 8.93 5.65 -8.12
N ARG A 29 7.76 5.31 -8.67
CA ARG A 29 6.78 4.40 -8.06
C ARG A 29 7.33 2.98 -8.19
N THR A 30 7.50 2.29 -7.06
CA THR A 30 7.99 0.90 -7.02
C THR A 30 7.01 0.03 -6.25
N PRO A 31 7.00 -1.30 -6.48
CA PRO A 31 6.08 -2.20 -5.76
C PRO A 31 6.24 -2.08 -4.24
N LEU A 32 7.48 -1.95 -3.77
CA LEU A 32 7.81 -1.74 -2.36
C LEU A 32 7.24 -0.44 -1.80
N LYS A 33 7.38 0.67 -2.53
CA LYS A 33 6.85 1.97 -2.09
C LYS A 33 5.33 1.95 -2.02
N VAL A 34 4.67 1.40 -3.04
CA VAL A 34 3.21 1.23 -3.08
C VAL A 34 2.75 0.40 -1.89
N ALA A 35 3.36 -0.78 -1.69
CA ALA A 35 2.97 -1.65 -0.60
C ALA A 35 3.15 -0.98 0.77
N ARG A 36 4.25 -0.25 1.01
CA ARG A 36 4.49 0.49 2.26
C ARG A 36 3.50 1.64 2.47
N LEU A 37 3.18 2.38 1.41
CA LEU A 37 2.25 3.51 1.49
C LEU A 37 0.83 3.04 1.81
N VAL A 38 0.34 2.04 1.08
CA VAL A 38 -1.05 1.57 1.19
C VAL A 38 -1.27 0.79 2.48
N SER A 39 -0.37 -0.14 2.83
CA SER A 39 -0.50 -0.91 4.06
C SER A 39 -0.14 -0.09 5.31
N GLY A 40 0.72 0.92 5.16
CA GLY A 40 1.35 1.57 6.30
C GLY A 40 2.27 0.66 7.11
N LEU A 41 2.62 -0.53 6.61
CA LEU A 41 3.54 -1.49 7.25
C LEU A 41 5.00 -1.18 6.91
N LYS A 42 5.91 -1.52 7.81
CA LYS A 42 7.35 -1.50 7.56
C LYS A 42 7.74 -2.78 6.83
N ILE A 43 7.70 -2.72 5.51
CA ILE A 43 8.03 -3.83 4.61
C ILE A 43 9.55 -3.84 4.34
N PRO A 44 10.29 -4.93 4.61
CA PRO A 44 11.70 -5.06 4.28
C PRO A 44 12.02 -4.83 2.79
N GLY A 45 13.22 -4.32 2.49
CA GLY A 45 13.62 -3.97 1.13
C GLY A 45 14.01 -5.16 0.24
N ASP A 46 14.28 -6.30 0.85
CA ASP A 46 14.67 -7.57 0.24
C ASP A 46 13.49 -8.49 -0.08
N ILE A 47 12.25 -8.03 0.14
CA ILE A 47 11.04 -8.78 -0.22
C ILE A 47 10.98 -9.04 -1.73
N ARG A 48 10.62 -10.27 -2.08
CA ARG A 48 10.48 -10.71 -3.47
C ARG A 48 9.10 -10.37 -4.00
N PHE A 49 9.01 -9.24 -4.71
CA PHE A 49 7.82 -8.89 -5.48
C PHE A 49 7.68 -9.79 -6.70
N LYS A 50 6.52 -10.43 -6.82
CA LYS A 50 6.13 -11.24 -7.98
C LYS A 50 5.48 -10.40 -9.06
N MET A 51 4.77 -9.35 -8.67
CA MET A 51 3.95 -8.56 -9.59
C MET A 51 3.81 -7.12 -9.10
N LEU A 52 3.84 -6.21 -10.07
CA LEU A 52 3.23 -4.89 -10.02
C LEU A 52 2.50 -4.72 -11.35
N GLN A 53 1.18 -4.65 -11.29
CA GLN A 53 0.33 -4.39 -12.43
C GLN A 53 -0.39 -3.08 -12.17
N ASP A 54 -0.17 -2.11 -13.05
CA ASP A 54 -0.79 -0.79 -13.02
C ASP A 54 -1.62 -0.65 -14.31
N ASP A 55 -2.89 -0.32 -14.17
CA ASP A 55 -3.79 0.00 -15.27
C ASP A 55 -4.51 1.30 -14.95
N TRP A 56 -4.01 2.42 -15.49
CA TRP A 56 -4.51 3.76 -15.20
C TRP A 56 -4.92 4.45 -16.49
N ALA A 57 -6.15 4.94 -16.52
CA ALA A 57 -6.69 5.74 -17.60
C ALA A 57 -6.34 7.22 -17.42
N PHE A 58 -6.44 7.99 -18.51
CA PHE A 58 -6.10 9.42 -18.50
C PHE A 58 -7.02 10.29 -17.64
N ASN A 59 -8.22 9.80 -17.32
CA ASN A 59 -9.19 10.48 -16.47
C ASN A 59 -8.90 10.34 -14.97
N GLY A 60 -7.90 9.52 -14.58
CA GLY A 60 -7.54 9.30 -13.18
C GLY A 60 -8.04 7.97 -12.62
N ASP A 61 -9.00 7.33 -13.29
CA ASP A 61 -9.48 6.00 -12.92
C ASP A 61 -8.36 4.98 -13.15
N GLY A 62 -8.29 3.99 -12.29
CA GLY A 62 -7.31 2.95 -12.47
C GLY A 62 -7.18 2.01 -11.30
N THR A 63 -6.34 1.01 -11.52
CA THR A 63 -6.06 -0.02 -10.55
C THR A 63 -4.56 -0.22 -10.41
N THR A 64 -4.15 -0.57 -9.21
CA THR A 64 -2.82 -1.08 -8.93
C THR A 64 -2.94 -2.38 -8.18
N HIS A 65 -2.23 -3.39 -8.63
CA HIS A 65 -2.11 -4.68 -7.96
C HIS A 65 -0.65 -5.02 -7.74
N VAL A 66 -0.26 -5.12 -6.47
CA VAL A 66 1.06 -5.56 -6.04
C VAL A 66 0.95 -6.89 -5.34
N LYS A 67 1.82 -7.83 -5.71
CA LYS A 67 1.91 -9.14 -5.07
C LYS A 67 3.35 -9.46 -4.70
N ALA A 68 3.56 -9.86 -3.45
CA ALA A 68 4.86 -10.25 -2.92
C ALA A 68 4.81 -11.64 -2.28
N LYS A 69 5.92 -12.36 -2.35
CA LYS A 69 6.12 -13.60 -1.60
C LYS A 69 7.01 -13.32 -0.40
N LEU A 70 6.61 -13.84 0.74
CA LEU A 70 7.27 -13.64 2.02
C LEU A 70 8.04 -14.90 2.42
N THR A 71 9.16 -14.70 3.11
CA THR A 71 9.78 -15.75 3.93
C THR A 71 9.00 -15.92 5.23
N ASP A 72 9.28 -16.98 6.00
CA ASP A 72 8.65 -17.19 7.31
C ASP A 72 8.97 -16.06 8.30
N GLU A 73 10.20 -15.57 8.28
CA GLU A 73 10.64 -14.44 9.12
C GLU A 73 9.88 -13.16 8.75
N GLN A 74 9.84 -12.81 7.47
CA GLN A 74 9.12 -11.63 6.97
C GLN A 74 7.62 -11.73 7.25
N LEU A 75 7.03 -12.92 7.10
CA LEU A 75 5.62 -13.16 7.41
C LEU A 75 5.35 -12.89 8.88
N ASN A 76 6.13 -13.46 9.79
CA ASN A 76 5.92 -13.28 11.23
C ASN A 76 6.02 -11.80 11.64
N GLU A 77 7.03 -11.07 11.13
CA GLU A 77 7.16 -9.63 11.38
C GLU A 77 5.97 -8.82 10.86
N ILE A 78 5.49 -9.16 9.65
CA ILE A 78 4.35 -8.48 9.03
C ILE A 78 3.05 -8.78 9.77
N LEU A 79 2.82 -10.03 10.19
CA LEU A 79 1.64 -10.43 10.97
C LEU A 79 1.61 -9.72 12.33
N GLN A 80 2.76 -9.59 12.99
CA GLN A 80 2.87 -8.83 14.24
C GLN A 80 2.50 -7.35 14.03
N GLN A 81 3.07 -6.71 13.00
CA GLN A 81 2.75 -5.32 12.67
C GLN A 81 1.27 -5.13 12.29
N ALA A 82 0.68 -6.08 11.57
CA ALA A 82 -0.74 -6.05 11.22
C ALA A 82 -1.62 -6.12 12.47
N THR A 83 -1.25 -6.97 13.43
CA THR A 83 -1.91 -7.07 14.73
C THR A 83 -1.80 -5.74 15.50
N ASP A 84 -0.61 -5.17 15.60
CA ASP A 84 -0.35 -3.88 16.29
C ASP A 84 -1.13 -2.72 15.67
N LYS A 85 -1.42 -2.80 14.36
CA LYS A 85 -2.20 -1.81 13.60
C LYS A 85 -3.70 -2.10 13.55
N ASN A 86 -4.16 -3.13 14.25
CA ASN A 86 -5.57 -3.55 14.28
C ASN A 86 -6.13 -3.89 12.89
N TYR A 87 -5.35 -4.58 12.08
CA TYR A 87 -5.88 -5.20 10.86
C TYR A 87 -6.97 -6.22 11.24
N LYS A 88 -7.94 -6.40 10.35
CA LYS A 88 -9.01 -7.38 10.52
C LYS A 88 -8.51 -8.78 10.15
N VAL A 89 -9.09 -9.80 10.74
CA VAL A 89 -8.74 -11.20 10.47
C VAL A 89 -9.50 -11.68 9.23
N LEU A 90 -8.81 -12.37 8.32
CA LEU A 90 -9.43 -13.02 7.16
C LEU A 90 -10.49 -14.07 7.59
N PRO A 91 -11.46 -14.42 6.72
CA PRO A 91 -11.70 -13.87 5.39
C PRO A 91 -12.29 -12.44 5.42
N VAL A 92 -12.28 -11.76 4.28
CA VAL A 92 -12.98 -10.48 4.12
C VAL A 92 -14.49 -10.75 4.12
N LEU A 93 -15.20 -10.27 5.14
CA LEU A 93 -16.62 -10.57 5.35
C LEU A 93 -17.53 -9.40 4.94
N GLU A 94 -16.97 -8.22 4.75
CA GLU A 94 -17.73 -7.05 4.38
C GLU A 94 -18.26 -7.19 2.95
N LYS A 95 -19.59 -7.17 2.85
CA LYS A 95 -20.30 -7.12 1.57
C LYS A 95 -20.72 -5.69 1.33
N TYR A 96 -19.95 -4.98 0.52
CA TYR A 96 -20.35 -3.69 -0.01
C TYR A 96 -20.87 -3.90 -1.43
N SER A 97 -22.09 -3.45 -1.72
CA SER A 97 -22.73 -3.60 -3.03
C SER A 97 -21.98 -2.92 -4.16
N GLU A 98 -21.07 -2.00 -3.83
CA GLU A 98 -20.36 -1.12 -4.76
C GLU A 98 -18.86 -1.45 -4.84
N ILE A 99 -18.38 -2.46 -4.11
CA ILE A 99 -16.96 -2.87 -4.10
C ILE A 99 -16.80 -4.21 -4.79
N SER A 100 -15.86 -4.25 -5.75
CA SER A 100 -15.48 -5.47 -6.45
C SER A 100 -14.21 -6.06 -5.83
N ILE A 101 -14.34 -6.99 -4.89
CA ILE A 101 -13.17 -7.72 -4.38
C ILE A 101 -12.68 -8.69 -5.46
N PRO A 102 -11.41 -8.64 -5.89
CA PRO A 102 -10.87 -9.54 -6.90
C PRO A 102 -11.10 -11.02 -6.56
N GLU A 103 -11.52 -11.83 -7.55
CA GLU A 103 -12.00 -13.21 -7.39
C GLU A 103 -11.00 -14.17 -6.70
N GLY A 104 -9.70 -13.86 -6.67
CA GLY A 104 -8.68 -14.69 -5.99
C GLY A 104 -8.48 -14.41 -4.49
N ILE A 105 -9.14 -13.39 -3.95
CA ILE A 105 -9.04 -13.00 -2.52
C ILE A 105 -10.09 -13.74 -1.69
N ALA A 106 -11.25 -14.04 -2.27
CA ALA A 106 -12.36 -14.66 -1.54
C ALA A 106 -12.00 -16.02 -0.93
N ASP A 107 -11.02 -16.73 -1.51
CA ASP A 107 -10.54 -18.03 -1.05
C ASP A 107 -9.48 -17.94 0.08
N MET A 108 -9.17 -16.75 0.58
CA MET A 108 -8.15 -16.56 1.62
C MET A 108 -8.80 -16.60 3.01
N GLU A 109 -8.50 -17.64 3.78
CA GLU A 109 -9.10 -17.87 5.10
C GLU A 109 -8.19 -17.43 6.25
N ASN A 110 -6.86 -17.53 6.09
CA ASN A 110 -5.92 -17.36 7.21
C ASN A 110 -5.00 -16.16 7.03
N GLY A 111 -5.05 -15.24 8.00
CA GLY A 111 -4.19 -14.07 8.08
C GLY A 111 -4.98 -12.79 8.34
N TYR A 112 -4.54 -11.68 7.76
CA TYR A 112 -5.08 -10.35 8.07
C TYR A 112 -5.33 -9.52 6.82
N TYR A 113 -6.26 -8.59 6.91
CA TYR A 113 -6.48 -7.57 5.89
C TYR A 113 -6.78 -6.19 6.49
N GLN A 114 -6.55 -5.17 5.68
CA GLN A 114 -6.99 -3.81 5.92
C GLN A 114 -7.66 -3.31 4.65
N LEU A 115 -8.93 -2.94 4.78
CA LEU A 115 -9.74 -2.32 3.73
C LEU A 115 -10.01 -0.87 4.16
N ASP A 116 -9.58 0.07 3.33
CA ASP A 116 -9.86 1.50 3.48
C ASP A 116 -10.65 1.98 2.26
N ILE A 117 -11.85 2.48 2.50
CA ILE A 117 -12.80 2.90 1.45
C ILE A 117 -12.88 4.42 1.52
N ASP A 118 -12.80 5.08 0.37
CA ASP A 118 -12.94 6.52 0.31
C ASP A 118 -14.34 6.94 0.77
N LYS A 119 -14.40 8.06 1.49
CA LYS A 119 -15.65 8.56 2.08
C LYS A 119 -16.50 9.31 1.07
N ASP A 120 -15.85 9.90 0.07
CA ASP A 120 -16.48 10.70 -0.96
C ASP A 120 -16.94 9.83 -2.13
N ASP A 121 -16.19 8.77 -2.45
CA ASP A 121 -16.59 7.75 -3.43
C ASP A 121 -16.36 6.31 -2.93
N PRO A 122 -17.42 5.56 -2.56
CA PRO A 122 -17.27 4.20 -2.04
C PRO A 122 -16.78 3.18 -3.08
N ARG A 123 -16.70 3.56 -4.36
CA ARG A 123 -16.08 2.75 -5.42
C ARG A 123 -14.55 2.81 -5.32
N ASP A 124 -14.01 3.84 -4.68
CA ASP A 124 -12.58 4.03 -4.48
C ASP A 124 -12.15 3.37 -3.17
N TYR A 125 -11.17 2.48 -3.24
CA TYR A 125 -10.68 1.80 -2.06
C TYR A 125 -9.24 1.31 -2.21
N THR A 126 -8.64 1.03 -1.07
CA THR A 126 -7.38 0.30 -0.98
C THR A 126 -7.56 -0.93 -0.09
N LEU A 127 -6.89 -2.01 -0.47
CA LEU A 127 -7.00 -3.29 0.23
C LEU A 127 -5.61 -3.90 0.37
N THR A 128 -5.18 -4.10 1.61
CA THR A 128 -3.98 -4.88 1.93
C THR A 128 -4.40 -6.22 2.50
N ILE A 129 -3.80 -7.31 2.03
CA ILE A 129 -4.03 -8.67 2.53
C ILE A 129 -2.68 -9.33 2.81
N ILE A 130 -2.63 -10.07 3.90
CA ILE A 130 -1.51 -10.92 4.31
C ILE A 130 -2.07 -12.32 4.48
N ASP A 131 -1.80 -13.19 3.52
CA ASP A 131 -2.20 -14.60 3.52
C ASP A 131 -1.09 -15.43 4.16
N SER A 132 -1.40 -16.04 5.31
CA SER A 132 -0.43 -16.82 6.09
C SER A 132 -0.14 -18.18 5.48
N ASP A 133 -1.11 -18.79 4.78
CA ASP A 133 -0.97 -20.12 4.19
C ASP A 133 -0.11 -20.06 2.93
N LYS A 134 -0.38 -19.07 2.08
CA LYS A 134 0.37 -18.87 0.83
C LYS A 134 1.69 -18.14 1.07
N LYS A 135 1.87 -17.51 2.24
CA LYS A 135 2.99 -16.63 2.59
C LYS A 135 3.09 -15.48 1.59
N GLU A 136 1.97 -14.82 1.34
CA GLU A 136 1.85 -13.77 0.34
C GLU A 136 1.28 -12.50 0.93
N MET A 137 1.85 -11.36 0.50
CA MET A 137 1.26 -10.05 0.73
C MET A 137 0.71 -9.54 -0.59
N ILE A 138 -0.51 -9.03 -0.55
CA ILE A 138 -1.20 -8.46 -1.70
C ILE A 138 -1.70 -7.07 -1.34
N VAL A 139 -1.51 -6.13 -2.25
CA VAL A 139 -1.98 -4.75 -2.11
C VAL A 139 -2.72 -4.37 -3.37
N TYR A 140 -3.94 -3.87 -3.17
CA TYR A 140 -4.79 -3.33 -4.21
C TYR A 140 -5.08 -1.85 -3.97
N ILE A 141 -5.11 -1.11 -5.06
CA ILE A 141 -5.68 0.22 -5.16
C ILE A 141 -6.71 0.15 -6.29
N TRP A 142 -7.89 0.67 -6.06
CA TRP A 142 -8.97 0.75 -7.03
C TRP A 142 -9.56 2.17 -6.96
N PHE A 143 -9.54 2.89 -8.09
CA PHE A 143 -10.10 4.23 -8.24
C PHE A 143 -10.98 4.30 -9.50
N MET A 144 -12.19 4.86 -9.42
CA MET A 144 -13.26 4.83 -10.45
C MET A 144 -14.22 6.02 -10.47
#